data_AF-A0A7S4NWR1-F1
#
_entry.id   AF-A0A7S4NWR1-F1
#
_cell.length_a   1.000
_cell.length_b   1.000
_cell.length_c   1.000
_cell.angle_alpha   90.00
_cell.angle_beta   90.00
_cell.angle_gamma   90.00
#
_symmetry.space_group_name_H-M   'P 1'
#
loop_
_entity.id
_entity.type
_entity.pdbx_description
1 polymer ?
#
loop_
_entity_poly.entity_id
_entity_poly.type
_entity_poly.pdbx_seq_one_letter_code
_entity_poly.pdbx_strand_id
1 'polypeptide(L)'
;GGHLNTMLLLSEVAQPEIPPEHRVKTLQEMFRALPPFFLQASLEELFHQFRHMSMQFPELCHLMQLRVVLVILQNMSCGQLMALTSFDPVQLLLKERYGGDSSFPPSSSSSSSSSSSSSSPTHPASYTFLENVQKIFQSWNSQTISAIHHRLTTTHLHEERKVMLEIAPDLPFEMLHYLASLLRLPPDEIEDLGRWLGGMNEWQLGVLTRLLVHYRAVAEEKGAADLMMVKESLKERGFIVAPLEGEGQGTEQKSEGEIPSSLRSIFSSLKLVMVRHPAPKVVYGTILKPHPAVFLQSENGVFPPYDCFVLVEASLIRENGNIEVAAALEGAKTVRAEGPNYVEFKKLKIKQTTKQLGSRCRLKFRVKVIVNNHQEYLPNCECESESIDVCAHVKYLDAPVDDRPVVSEIIPPRGPVGQKCVILGGNFKEGPRLQVFFGASPATNVRFHEAGVIICCVPHCEGREPLVMVKNEPMGPSDSSVTYKIMD
;
A
#
# COMPACT_ATOMS: atom_id res chain seq x y z
N GLY A 1 -11.08 -21.70 26.02
CA GLY A 1 -9.95 -22.64 25.88
C GLY A 1 -9.42 -22.66 24.46
N GLY A 2 -10.05 -23.43 23.57
CA GLY A 2 -9.56 -23.63 22.19
C GLY A 2 -9.49 -22.38 21.30
N HIS A 3 -10.40 -21.41 21.48
CA HIS A 3 -10.51 -20.21 20.64
C HIS A 3 -9.28 -19.28 20.70
N LEU A 4 -8.71 -19.08 21.89
CA LEU A 4 -7.53 -18.22 22.06
C LEU A 4 -6.29 -18.92 21.48
N ASN A 5 -6.20 -20.24 21.61
CA ASN A 5 -5.09 -21.01 21.05
C ASN A 5 -5.13 -21.03 19.52
N THR A 6 -6.31 -21.19 18.89
CA THR A 6 -6.41 -21.15 17.41
C THR A 6 -6.05 -19.77 16.85
N MET A 7 -6.46 -18.68 17.51
CA MET A 7 -6.12 -17.32 17.11
C MET A 7 -4.65 -16.97 17.37
N LEU A 8 -4.06 -17.45 18.47
CA LEU A 8 -2.63 -17.31 18.76
C LEU A 8 -1.76 -18.13 17.80
N LEU A 9 -2.20 -19.32 17.41
CA LEU A 9 -1.50 -20.15 16.44
C LEU A 9 -1.60 -19.59 15.02
N LEU A 10 -2.75 -19.02 14.62
CA LEU A 10 -2.88 -18.30 13.35
C LEU A 10 -2.00 -17.05 13.31
N SER A 11 -1.85 -16.35 14.44
CA SER A 11 -0.95 -15.21 14.53
C SER A 11 0.51 -15.63 14.53
N GLU A 12 0.88 -16.76 15.16
CA GLU A 12 2.22 -17.38 15.09
C GLU A 12 2.59 -17.84 13.68
N VAL A 13 1.72 -18.57 12.97
CA VAL A 13 1.94 -18.98 11.57
C VAL A 13 2.15 -17.76 10.65
N ALA A 14 1.55 -16.62 11.01
CA ALA A 14 1.68 -15.36 10.29
C ALA A 14 2.94 -14.55 10.67
N GLN A 15 3.77 -15.02 11.61
CA GLN A 15 5.02 -14.33 12.01
C GLN A 15 6.14 -14.55 10.99
N PRO A 16 6.91 -13.50 10.67
CA PRO A 16 7.95 -13.54 9.64
C PRO A 16 9.17 -14.40 10.03
N GLU A 17 9.39 -14.62 11.32
CA GLU A 17 10.57 -15.32 11.86
C GLU A 17 10.50 -16.85 11.73
N ILE A 18 9.32 -17.40 11.42
CA ILE A 18 9.13 -18.85 11.27
C ILE A 18 9.50 -19.27 9.85
N PRO A 19 10.50 -20.15 9.67
CA PRO A 19 10.89 -20.66 8.35
C PRO A 19 9.72 -21.35 7.63
N PRO A 20 9.66 -21.33 6.29
CA PRO A 20 8.54 -21.88 5.51
C PRO A 20 8.21 -23.34 5.85
N GLU A 21 9.23 -24.19 6.06
CA GLU A 21 9.06 -25.58 6.47
C GLU A 21 8.36 -25.74 7.83
N HIS A 22 8.51 -24.77 8.73
CA HIS A 22 7.87 -24.76 10.04
C HIS A 22 6.43 -24.25 9.99
N ARG A 23 6.10 -23.34 9.06
CA ARG A 23 4.71 -22.84 8.90
C ARG A 23 3.75 -23.95 8.47
N VAL A 24 4.19 -24.82 7.55
CA VAL A 24 3.41 -25.99 7.11
C VAL A 24 3.20 -26.96 8.28
N LYS A 25 4.22 -27.17 9.11
CA LYS A 25 4.13 -28.02 10.31
C LYS A 25 3.18 -27.43 11.37
N THR A 26 3.22 -26.12 11.62
CA THR A 26 2.33 -25.44 12.57
C THR A 26 0.89 -25.44 12.08
N LEU A 27 0.64 -25.23 10.78
CA LEU A 27 -0.68 -25.42 10.18
C LEU A 27 -1.16 -26.87 10.37
N GLN A 28 -0.31 -27.87 10.10
CA GLN A 28 -0.65 -29.28 10.31
C GLN A 28 -0.97 -29.59 11.79
N GLU A 29 -0.26 -29.01 12.75
CA GLU A 29 -0.52 -29.16 14.19
C GLU A 29 -1.83 -28.49 14.61
N MET A 30 -2.11 -27.28 14.12
CA MET A 30 -3.41 -26.62 14.27
C MET A 30 -4.56 -27.49 13.78
N PHE A 31 -4.38 -28.11 12.61
CA PHE A 31 -5.41 -28.94 12.01
C PHE A 31 -5.57 -30.29 12.70
N ARG A 32 -4.52 -30.83 13.32
CA ARG A 32 -4.62 -32.00 14.23
C ARG A 32 -5.41 -31.69 15.50
N ALA A 33 -5.48 -30.43 15.93
CA ALA A 33 -6.25 -30.02 17.10
C ALA A 33 -7.76 -29.83 16.82
N LEU A 34 -8.19 -29.90 15.56
CA LEU A 34 -9.60 -29.89 15.22
C LEU A 34 -10.26 -31.22 15.64
N PRO A 35 -11.53 -31.21 16.08
CA PRO A 35 -12.26 -32.43 16.41
C PRO A 35 -12.21 -33.45 15.26
N PRO A 36 -12.03 -34.76 15.54
CA PRO A 36 -11.89 -35.79 14.50
C PRO A 36 -13.04 -35.82 13.50
N PHE A 37 -14.27 -35.55 13.95
CA PHE A 37 -15.44 -35.49 13.07
C PHE A 37 -15.31 -34.39 12.00
N PHE A 38 -14.64 -33.28 12.32
CA PHE A 38 -14.42 -32.17 11.40
C PHE A 38 -13.37 -32.51 10.33
N LEU A 39 -12.45 -33.42 10.67
CA LEU A 39 -11.43 -33.93 9.76
C LEU A 39 -11.91 -35.12 8.91
N GLN A 40 -12.92 -35.84 9.37
CA GLN A 40 -13.44 -37.05 8.72
C GLN A 40 -14.70 -36.79 7.90
N ALA A 41 -15.52 -35.81 8.27
CA ALA A 41 -16.73 -35.47 7.53
C ALA A 41 -16.38 -34.83 6.17
N SER A 42 -17.16 -35.20 5.15
CA SER A 42 -17.08 -34.53 3.86
C SER A 42 -17.52 -33.07 3.98
N LEU A 43 -17.07 -32.20 3.07
CA LEU A 43 -17.53 -30.82 3.04
C LEU A 43 -19.06 -30.76 2.92
N GLU A 44 -19.65 -31.65 2.12
CA GLU A 44 -21.10 -31.75 1.94
C GLU A 44 -21.84 -32.15 3.22
N GLU A 45 -21.28 -33.07 4.02
CA GLU A 45 -21.84 -33.47 5.31
C GLU A 45 -21.78 -32.34 6.33
N LEU A 46 -20.63 -31.64 6.41
CA LEU A 46 -20.49 -30.45 7.26
C LEU A 46 -21.46 -29.35 6.83
N PHE A 47 -21.60 -29.12 5.52
CA PHE A 47 -22.59 -28.18 5.00
C PHE A 47 -24.01 -28.57 5.35
N HIS A 48 -24.39 -29.82 5.13
CA HIS A 48 -25.72 -30.30 5.44
C HIS A 48 -26.02 -30.18 6.94
N GLN A 49 -25.07 -30.53 7.80
CA GLN A 49 -25.21 -30.42 9.26
C GLN A 49 -25.28 -28.97 9.75
N PHE A 50 -24.54 -28.06 9.11
CA PHE A 50 -24.37 -26.70 9.60
C PHE A 50 -25.11 -25.61 8.81
N ARG A 51 -25.81 -25.98 7.72
CA ARG A 51 -26.56 -25.04 6.86
C ARG A 51 -27.54 -24.16 7.62
N HIS A 52 -28.15 -24.69 8.68
CA HIS A 52 -29.13 -23.96 9.50
C HIS A 52 -28.48 -23.19 10.66
N MET A 53 -27.26 -23.57 11.06
CA MET A 53 -26.52 -22.92 12.17
C MET A 53 -25.60 -21.80 11.69
N SER A 54 -25.18 -21.81 10.42
CA SER A 54 -24.24 -20.83 9.86
C SER A 54 -24.76 -19.38 9.86
N MET A 55 -26.09 -19.17 9.93
CA MET A 55 -26.69 -17.84 10.04
C MET A 55 -26.67 -17.27 11.46
N GLN A 56 -26.51 -18.12 12.49
CA GLN A 56 -26.55 -17.71 13.89
C GLN A 56 -25.18 -17.71 14.57
N PHE A 57 -24.20 -18.43 14.00
CA PHE A 57 -22.87 -18.59 14.57
C PHE A 57 -21.78 -18.28 13.54
N PRO A 58 -21.32 -17.02 13.44
CA PRO A 58 -20.27 -16.63 12.49
C PRO A 58 -18.98 -17.44 12.66
N GLU A 59 -18.69 -17.95 13.85
CA GLU A 59 -17.53 -18.79 14.16
C GLU A 59 -17.54 -20.11 13.38
N LEU A 60 -18.73 -20.68 13.17
CA LEU A 60 -18.94 -21.90 12.39
C LEU A 60 -18.61 -21.65 10.92
N CYS A 61 -18.94 -20.46 10.41
CA CYS A 61 -18.62 -20.03 9.06
C CYS A 61 -17.10 -19.91 8.87
N HIS A 62 -16.37 -19.37 9.87
CA HIS A 62 -14.91 -19.30 9.86
C HIS A 62 -14.27 -20.70 9.91
N LEU A 63 -14.79 -21.62 10.73
CA LEU A 63 -14.31 -23.00 10.79
C LEU A 63 -14.53 -23.74 9.46
N MET A 64 -15.68 -23.52 8.79
CA MET A 64 -15.93 -24.07 7.47
C MET A 64 -15.00 -23.48 6.41
N GLN A 65 -14.74 -22.18 6.46
CA GLN A 65 -13.73 -21.53 5.60
C GLN A 65 -12.33 -22.09 5.85
N LEU A 66 -11.92 -22.27 7.11
CA LEU A 66 -10.63 -22.88 7.47
C LEU A 66 -10.52 -24.33 6.99
N ARG A 67 -11.61 -25.11 7.02
CA ARG A 67 -11.62 -26.47 6.48
C ARG A 67 -11.44 -26.48 4.97
N VAL A 68 -12.05 -25.53 4.27
CA VAL A 68 -11.88 -25.37 2.82
C VAL A 68 -10.48 -24.92 2.48
N VAL A 69 -9.93 -23.95 3.23
CA VAL A 69 -8.52 -23.54 3.13
C VAL A 69 -7.61 -24.76 3.32
N LEU A 70 -7.88 -25.60 4.31
CA LEU A 70 -7.10 -26.82 4.51
C LEU A 70 -7.20 -27.79 3.34
N VAL A 71 -8.41 -28.04 2.83
CA VAL A 71 -8.60 -28.95 1.68
C VAL A 71 -7.94 -28.38 0.42
N ILE A 72 -7.96 -27.07 0.25
CA ILE A 72 -7.24 -26.34 -0.80
C ILE A 72 -5.73 -26.55 -0.64
N LEU A 73 -5.18 -26.27 0.55
CA LEU A 73 -3.74 -26.34 0.83
C LEU A 73 -3.18 -27.77 0.84
N GLN A 74 -3.97 -28.77 1.21
CA GLN A 74 -3.53 -30.18 1.22
C GLN A 74 -3.35 -30.78 -0.17
N ASN A 75 -4.00 -30.20 -1.18
CA ASN A 75 -3.99 -30.70 -2.56
C ASN A 75 -3.15 -29.83 -3.50
N MET A 76 -2.44 -28.83 -2.98
CA MET A 76 -1.62 -27.91 -3.77
C MET A 76 -0.12 -28.09 -3.49
N SER A 77 0.69 -28.06 -4.55
CA SER A 77 2.14 -27.90 -4.45
C SER A 77 2.49 -26.48 -3.97
N CYS A 78 3.69 -26.32 -3.42
CA CYS A 78 4.21 -24.99 -3.06
C CYS A 78 4.35 -24.07 -4.30
N GLY A 79 4.73 -24.64 -5.45
CA GLY A 79 4.81 -23.92 -6.73
C GLY A 79 3.45 -23.39 -7.19
N GLN A 80 2.41 -24.22 -7.12
CA GLN A 80 1.03 -23.85 -7.45
C GLN A 80 0.51 -22.71 -6.55
N LEU A 81 0.81 -22.76 -5.25
CA LEU A 81 0.39 -21.71 -4.30
C LEU A 81 1.07 -20.38 -4.63
N MET A 82 2.37 -20.39 -4.86
CA MET A 82 3.12 -19.19 -5.22
C MET A 82 2.61 -18.58 -6.53
N ALA A 83 2.35 -19.41 -7.54
CA ALA A 83 1.82 -18.98 -8.83
C ALA A 83 0.41 -18.35 -8.69
N LEU A 84 -0.48 -18.95 -7.88
CA LEU A 84 -1.81 -18.40 -7.60
C LEU A 84 -1.77 -17.06 -6.86
N THR A 85 -0.81 -16.88 -5.95
CA THR A 85 -0.66 -15.62 -5.19
C THR A 85 0.05 -14.49 -5.95
N SER A 86 0.65 -14.78 -7.12
CA SER A 86 1.33 -13.78 -7.96
C SER A 86 0.39 -12.85 -8.73
N PHE A 87 -0.92 -13.08 -8.66
CA PHE A 87 -1.95 -12.38 -9.42
C PHE A 87 -2.38 -11.04 -8.81
N ASP A 88 -2.72 -10.07 -9.68
CA ASP A 88 -3.41 -8.83 -9.32
C ASP A 88 -4.91 -8.84 -9.68
N PRO A 89 -5.80 -9.37 -8.81
CA PRO A 89 -7.24 -9.38 -9.07
C PRO A 89 -7.89 -7.99 -9.05
N VAL A 90 -7.21 -6.98 -8.50
CA VAL A 90 -7.75 -5.62 -8.30
C VAL A 90 -7.70 -4.81 -9.58
N GLN A 91 -6.65 -4.96 -10.41
CA GLN A 91 -6.60 -4.30 -11.72
C GLN A 91 -7.66 -4.82 -12.71
N LEU A 92 -8.02 -6.09 -12.62
CA LEU A 92 -9.03 -6.70 -13.50
C LEU A 92 -10.45 -6.22 -13.15
N LEU A 93 -10.77 -6.16 -11.85
CA LEU A 93 -12.02 -5.59 -11.33
C LEU A 93 -12.18 -4.10 -11.65
N LEU A 94 -11.08 -3.35 -11.72
CA LEU A 94 -11.07 -1.92 -12.04
C LEU A 94 -11.18 -1.64 -13.55
N LYS A 95 -10.95 -2.62 -14.43
CA LYS A 95 -10.99 -2.41 -15.89
C LYS A 95 -12.28 -2.90 -16.52
N GLU A 96 -12.83 -4.03 -16.08
CA GLU A 96 -14.15 -4.52 -16.54
C GLU A 96 -15.31 -3.56 -16.19
N ARG A 97 -15.18 -2.76 -15.12
CA ARG A 97 -16.18 -1.74 -14.78
C ARG A 97 -16.11 -0.46 -15.64
N TYR A 98 -15.00 -0.21 -16.35
CA TYR A 98 -14.73 1.09 -16.96
C TYR A 98 -14.26 1.03 -18.43
N GLY A 99 -14.04 -0.16 -19.01
CA GLY A 99 -13.61 -0.33 -20.40
C GLY A 99 -14.69 -0.96 -21.29
N GLY A 100 -15.70 -0.17 -21.67
CA GLY A 100 -16.73 -0.59 -22.62
C GLY A 100 -16.83 0.37 -23.79
N ASP A 101 -15.88 0.30 -24.74
CA ASP A 101 -16.03 0.88 -26.07
C ASP A 101 -15.43 -0.08 -27.10
N SER A 102 -16.32 -0.82 -27.79
CA SER A 102 -16.01 -1.41 -29.09
C SER A 102 -17.28 -1.38 -29.94
N SER A 103 -17.22 -0.62 -31.03
CA SER A 103 -18.29 -0.44 -31.99
C SER A 103 -18.23 -1.52 -33.07
N PHE A 104 -19.38 -2.17 -33.33
CA PHE A 104 -19.67 -2.93 -34.55
C PHE A 104 -21.10 -2.58 -35.03
N PRO A 105 -21.41 -2.71 -36.33
CA PRO A 105 -22.55 -2.03 -36.95
C PRO A 105 -23.87 -2.80 -36.78
N PRO A 106 -25.03 -2.14 -36.93
CA PRO A 106 -26.32 -2.74 -36.65
C PRO A 106 -26.86 -3.52 -37.86
N SER A 107 -27.35 -4.75 -37.61
CA SER A 107 -28.30 -5.43 -38.49
C SER A 107 -29.68 -5.42 -37.85
N SER A 108 -30.64 -4.88 -38.62
CA SER A 108 -32.07 -4.77 -38.33
C SER A 108 -32.80 -6.12 -38.27
N SER A 109 -33.68 -6.33 -37.27
CA SER A 109 -35.11 -6.64 -37.47
C SER A 109 -35.85 -7.06 -36.18
N SER A 110 -36.94 -6.33 -35.89
CA SER A 110 -38.28 -6.73 -35.39
C SER A 110 -38.47 -7.67 -34.18
N SER A 111 -39.03 -7.06 -33.12
CA SER A 111 -40.21 -7.46 -32.32
C SER A 111 -40.31 -8.87 -31.70
N SER A 112 -40.43 -8.92 -30.37
CA SER A 112 -41.69 -9.20 -29.66
C SER A 112 -41.50 -9.22 -28.14
N SER A 113 -42.62 -9.14 -27.44
CA SER A 113 -42.84 -8.78 -26.03
C SER A 113 -42.64 -9.88 -24.99
N SER A 114 -42.54 -9.41 -23.73
CA SER A 114 -42.94 -10.03 -22.45
C SER A 114 -42.05 -11.11 -21.83
N SER A 115 -41.43 -10.82 -20.67
CA SER A 115 -42.01 -11.08 -19.34
C SER A 115 -40.93 -10.90 -18.26
N SER A 116 -41.27 -10.14 -17.22
CA SER A 116 -40.44 -9.83 -16.07
C SER A 116 -40.35 -11.02 -15.12
N SER A 117 -39.15 -11.56 -14.94
CA SER A 117 -38.78 -12.37 -13.77
C SER A 117 -37.61 -11.69 -13.06
N SER A 118 -37.80 -11.45 -11.77
CA SER A 118 -36.85 -10.84 -10.86
C SER A 118 -35.69 -11.81 -10.60
N SER A 119 -34.58 -11.64 -11.31
CA SER A 119 -33.32 -12.32 -11.02
C SER A 119 -32.58 -11.59 -9.90
N SER A 120 -32.17 -12.35 -8.89
CA SER A 120 -31.36 -11.97 -7.73
C SER A 120 -30.07 -11.22 -8.12
N PRO A 121 -29.50 -10.40 -7.22
CA PRO A 121 -28.40 -9.52 -7.56
C PRO A 121 -27.16 -10.31 -7.98
N THR A 122 -26.59 -9.84 -9.08
CA THR A 122 -25.51 -10.41 -9.88
C THR A 122 -24.23 -10.65 -9.08
N HIS A 123 -23.58 -11.78 -9.40
CA HIS A 123 -22.34 -12.28 -8.80
C HIS A 123 -21.20 -11.24 -8.91
N PRO A 124 -20.30 -11.15 -7.92
CA PRO A 124 -19.16 -10.23 -7.98
C PRO A 124 -18.23 -10.61 -9.15
N ALA A 125 -17.79 -9.62 -9.93
CA ALA A 125 -16.91 -9.77 -11.10
C ALA A 125 -15.55 -10.48 -10.84
N SER A 126 -15.21 -10.77 -9.59
CA SER A 126 -14.02 -11.57 -9.24
C SER A 126 -14.24 -13.08 -9.42
N TYR A 127 -15.50 -13.52 -9.48
CA TYR A 127 -15.87 -14.91 -9.70
C TYR A 127 -15.66 -15.35 -11.15
N THR A 128 -16.03 -14.48 -12.09
CA THR A 128 -15.95 -14.73 -13.53
C THR A 128 -14.50 -14.99 -13.95
N PHE A 129 -13.52 -14.36 -13.29
CA PHE A 129 -12.10 -14.57 -13.59
C PHE A 129 -11.65 -16.02 -13.36
N LEU A 130 -11.80 -16.56 -12.14
CA LEU A 130 -11.34 -17.93 -11.86
C LEU A 130 -12.16 -18.97 -12.61
N GLU A 131 -13.44 -18.73 -12.84
CA GLU A 131 -14.25 -19.58 -13.72
C GLU A 131 -13.74 -19.57 -15.15
N ASN A 132 -13.34 -18.42 -15.69
CA ASN A 132 -12.76 -18.33 -17.03
C ASN A 132 -11.42 -19.05 -17.09
N VAL A 133 -10.55 -18.88 -16.07
CA VAL A 133 -9.30 -19.65 -15.95
C VAL A 133 -9.59 -21.16 -15.90
N GLN A 134 -10.55 -21.59 -15.09
CA GLN A 134 -10.97 -22.99 -14.99
C GLN A 134 -11.45 -23.53 -16.35
N LYS A 135 -12.33 -22.79 -17.06
CA LYS A 135 -12.82 -23.16 -18.40
C LYS A 135 -11.68 -23.29 -19.42
N ILE A 136 -10.68 -22.40 -19.37
CA ILE A 136 -9.51 -22.47 -20.24
C ILE A 136 -8.71 -23.73 -19.97
N PHE A 137 -8.37 -24.02 -18.70
CA PHE A 137 -7.64 -25.24 -18.36
C PHE A 137 -8.42 -26.50 -18.71
N GLN A 138 -9.74 -26.52 -18.52
CA GLN A 138 -10.60 -27.63 -18.95
C GLN A 138 -10.65 -27.81 -20.47
N SER A 139 -10.45 -26.73 -21.24
CA SER A 139 -10.43 -26.79 -22.70
C SER A 139 -9.10 -27.32 -23.28
N TRP A 140 -8.03 -27.30 -22.49
CA TRP A 140 -6.71 -27.73 -22.92
C TRP A 140 -6.43 -29.18 -22.52
N ASN A 141 -5.95 -29.98 -23.48
CA ASN A 141 -5.44 -31.31 -23.19
C ASN A 141 -3.94 -31.26 -22.81
N SER A 142 -3.41 -32.37 -22.30
CA SER A 142 -1.99 -32.51 -21.90
C SER A 142 -0.99 -32.11 -23.00
N GLN A 143 -1.29 -32.46 -24.26
CA GLN A 143 -0.43 -32.12 -25.39
C GLN A 143 -0.42 -30.61 -25.66
N THR A 144 -1.58 -29.96 -25.59
CA THR A 144 -1.73 -28.51 -25.71
C THR A 144 -0.98 -27.79 -24.61
N ILE A 145 -1.11 -28.23 -23.35
CA ILE A 145 -0.40 -27.64 -22.20
C ILE A 145 1.12 -27.75 -22.39
N SER A 146 1.61 -28.94 -22.75
CA SER A 146 3.05 -29.18 -22.98
C SER A 146 3.60 -28.32 -24.12
N ALA A 147 2.84 -28.19 -25.21
CA ALA A 147 3.22 -27.35 -26.36
C ALA A 147 3.26 -25.86 -25.98
N ILE A 148 2.27 -25.37 -25.23
CA ILE A 148 2.21 -23.98 -24.76
C ILE A 148 3.36 -23.70 -23.78
N HIS A 149 3.58 -24.59 -22.81
CA HIS A 149 4.69 -24.48 -21.85
C HIS A 149 6.04 -24.42 -22.58
N HIS A 150 6.28 -25.32 -23.54
CA HIS A 150 7.51 -25.32 -24.32
C HIS A 150 7.68 -24.02 -25.14
N ARG A 151 6.61 -23.51 -25.74
CA ARG A 151 6.64 -22.22 -26.44
C ARG A 151 6.96 -21.08 -25.48
N LEU A 152 6.29 -20.97 -24.34
CA LEU A 152 6.51 -19.88 -23.39
C LEU A 152 7.89 -19.91 -22.74
N THR A 153 8.42 -21.08 -22.41
CA THR A 153 9.76 -21.22 -21.81
C THR A 153 10.90 -20.91 -22.78
N THR A 154 10.66 -21.02 -24.09
CA THR A 154 11.64 -20.70 -25.13
C THR A 154 11.47 -19.31 -25.72
N THR A 155 10.32 -18.67 -25.50
CA THR A 155 10.01 -17.32 -26.01
C THR A 155 10.59 -16.26 -25.08
N HIS A 156 11.15 -15.18 -25.64
CA HIS A 156 11.61 -14.05 -24.83
C HIS A 156 10.44 -13.30 -24.18
N LEU A 157 10.66 -12.75 -22.97
CA LEU A 157 9.63 -12.05 -22.17
C LEU A 157 8.81 -11.01 -22.96
N HIS A 158 9.43 -10.27 -23.89
CA HIS A 158 8.77 -9.23 -24.69
C HIS A 158 7.87 -9.80 -25.81
N GLU A 159 8.09 -11.07 -26.20
CA GLU A 159 7.32 -11.79 -27.21
C GLU A 159 6.24 -12.71 -26.61
N GLU A 160 6.32 -13.03 -25.31
CA GLU A 160 5.33 -13.85 -24.59
C GLU A 160 3.92 -13.32 -24.77
N ARG A 161 3.76 -11.99 -24.81
CA ARG A 161 2.48 -11.34 -25.07
C ARG A 161 1.86 -11.77 -26.39
N LYS A 162 2.67 -11.85 -27.46
CA LYS A 162 2.19 -12.22 -28.80
C LYS A 162 1.76 -13.68 -28.82
N VAL A 163 2.55 -14.56 -28.21
CA VAL A 163 2.24 -15.98 -28.10
C VAL A 163 0.95 -16.21 -27.30
N MET A 164 0.74 -15.49 -26.21
CA MET A 164 -0.47 -15.59 -25.40
C MET A 164 -1.72 -15.09 -26.14
N LEU A 165 -1.61 -14.00 -26.91
CA LEU A 165 -2.70 -13.51 -27.76
C LEU A 165 -3.04 -14.47 -28.91
N GLU A 166 -2.05 -15.22 -29.43
CA GLU A 166 -2.30 -16.26 -30.43
C GLU A 166 -3.04 -17.47 -29.84
N ILE A 167 -2.75 -17.83 -28.59
CA ILE A 167 -3.36 -18.98 -27.90
C ILE A 167 -4.80 -18.66 -27.49
N ALA A 168 -5.07 -17.46 -26.99
CA ALA A 168 -6.36 -17.07 -26.48
C ALA A 168 -6.65 -15.59 -26.81
N PRO A 169 -7.06 -15.29 -28.05
CA PRO A 169 -7.24 -13.91 -28.53
C PRO A 169 -8.35 -13.16 -27.82
N ASP A 170 -9.34 -13.87 -27.28
CA ASP A 170 -10.53 -13.30 -26.67
C ASP A 170 -10.34 -12.92 -25.19
N LEU A 171 -9.17 -13.23 -24.61
CA LEU A 171 -8.94 -12.98 -23.19
C LEU A 171 -8.40 -11.57 -22.93
N PRO A 172 -8.87 -10.90 -21.85
CA PRO A 172 -8.27 -9.68 -21.36
C PRO A 172 -6.77 -9.87 -21.09
N PHE A 173 -5.98 -8.84 -21.38
CA PHE A 173 -4.52 -8.87 -21.25
C PHE A 173 -4.05 -9.29 -19.85
N GLU A 174 -4.78 -8.87 -18.83
CA GLU A 174 -4.50 -9.17 -17.43
C GLU A 174 -4.66 -10.67 -17.13
N MET A 175 -5.64 -11.33 -17.76
CA MET A 175 -5.80 -12.79 -17.69
C MET A 175 -4.64 -13.51 -18.39
N LEU A 176 -4.22 -13.00 -19.55
CA LEU A 176 -3.10 -13.58 -20.30
C LEU A 176 -1.80 -13.52 -19.51
N HIS A 177 -1.52 -12.42 -18.81
CA HIS A 177 -0.32 -12.30 -18.00
C HIS A 177 -0.32 -13.29 -16.82
N TYR A 178 -1.48 -13.49 -16.20
CA TYR A 178 -1.64 -14.48 -15.15
C TYR A 178 -1.49 -15.92 -15.64
N LEU A 179 -2.16 -16.25 -16.75
CA LEU A 179 -2.03 -17.57 -17.38
C LEU A 179 -0.58 -17.84 -17.77
N ALA A 180 0.15 -16.84 -18.28
CA ALA A 180 1.57 -17.00 -18.59
C ALA A 180 2.41 -17.35 -17.35
N SER A 181 2.07 -16.78 -16.19
CA SER A 181 2.74 -17.12 -14.92
C SER A 181 2.42 -18.54 -14.46
N LEU A 182 1.15 -18.97 -14.57
CA LEU A 182 0.74 -20.35 -14.27
C LEU A 182 1.39 -21.36 -15.23
N LEU A 183 1.46 -21.02 -16.51
CA LEU A 183 2.00 -21.86 -17.59
C LEU A 183 3.54 -21.98 -17.57
N ARG A 184 4.22 -21.36 -16.60
CA ARG A 184 5.65 -21.56 -16.33
C ARG A 184 5.92 -22.65 -15.28
N LEU A 185 4.88 -23.17 -14.63
CA LEU A 185 5.01 -24.34 -13.77
C LEU A 185 5.39 -25.56 -14.62
N PRO A 186 6.09 -26.56 -14.03
CA PRO A 186 6.33 -27.83 -14.70
C PRO A 186 5.02 -28.42 -15.28
N PRO A 187 5.04 -29.08 -16.46
CA PRO A 187 3.82 -29.56 -17.12
C PRO A 187 2.94 -30.47 -16.25
N ASP A 188 3.56 -31.31 -15.43
CA ASP A 188 2.92 -32.15 -14.43
C ASP A 188 2.20 -31.32 -13.36
N GLU A 189 2.83 -30.24 -12.86
CA GLU A 189 2.20 -29.31 -11.92
C GLU A 189 1.05 -28.53 -12.56
N ILE A 190 1.15 -28.17 -13.84
CA ILE A 190 0.07 -27.49 -14.57
C ILE A 190 -1.14 -28.43 -14.73
N GLU A 191 -0.90 -29.68 -15.10
CA GLU A 191 -1.98 -30.68 -15.22
C GLU A 191 -2.65 -30.96 -13.88
N ASP A 192 -1.87 -31.08 -12.81
CA ASP A 192 -2.40 -31.26 -11.46
C ASP A 192 -3.23 -30.05 -11.04
N LEU A 193 -2.75 -28.83 -11.33
CA LEU A 193 -3.48 -27.59 -11.08
C LEU A 193 -4.77 -27.54 -11.89
N GLY A 194 -4.74 -27.94 -13.16
CA GLY A 194 -5.90 -27.99 -14.05
C GLY A 194 -6.95 -29.00 -13.58
N ARG A 195 -6.53 -30.21 -13.18
CA ARG A 195 -7.41 -31.22 -12.58
C ARG A 195 -8.01 -30.74 -11.26
N TRP A 196 -7.21 -30.10 -10.43
CA TRP A 196 -7.63 -29.56 -9.15
C TRP A 196 -8.63 -28.40 -9.29
N LEU A 197 -8.32 -27.39 -10.11
CA LEU A 197 -9.25 -26.31 -10.44
C LEU A 197 -10.52 -26.87 -11.08
N GLY A 198 -10.40 -27.82 -12.01
CA GLY A 198 -11.53 -28.44 -12.68
C GLY A 198 -12.46 -29.22 -11.76
N GLY A 199 -11.95 -29.73 -10.63
CA GLY A 199 -12.74 -30.40 -9.59
C GLY A 199 -13.44 -29.45 -8.61
N MET A 200 -13.17 -28.14 -8.68
CA MET A 200 -13.83 -27.16 -7.81
C MET A 200 -15.24 -26.84 -8.29
N ASN A 201 -16.19 -26.89 -7.36
CA ASN A 201 -17.51 -26.31 -7.58
C ASN A 201 -17.45 -24.78 -7.48
N GLU A 202 -18.53 -24.13 -7.94
CA GLU A 202 -18.66 -22.67 -7.93
C GLU A 202 -18.25 -22.12 -6.57
N TRP A 203 -18.86 -22.57 -5.47
CA TRP A 203 -18.60 -22.05 -4.12
C TRP A 203 -17.13 -22.14 -3.67
N GLN A 204 -16.43 -23.24 -3.97
CA GLN A 204 -15.02 -23.42 -3.65
C GLN A 204 -14.14 -22.38 -4.35
N LEU A 205 -14.43 -22.06 -5.62
CA LEU A 205 -13.75 -20.99 -6.35
C LEU A 205 -13.97 -19.64 -5.67
N GLY A 206 -15.17 -19.38 -5.17
CA GLY A 206 -15.49 -18.15 -4.44
C GLY A 206 -14.68 -17.97 -3.16
N VAL A 207 -14.48 -19.04 -2.41
CA VAL A 207 -13.63 -19.03 -1.21
C VAL A 207 -12.17 -18.81 -1.59
N LEU A 208 -11.67 -19.52 -2.61
CA LEU A 208 -10.31 -19.36 -3.12
C LEU A 208 -10.03 -17.92 -3.57
N THR A 209 -10.93 -17.31 -4.34
CA THR A 209 -10.82 -15.90 -4.76
C THR A 209 -10.69 -14.97 -3.56
N ARG A 210 -11.54 -15.12 -2.54
CA ARG A 210 -11.49 -14.29 -1.33
C ARG A 210 -10.18 -14.46 -0.57
N LEU A 211 -9.67 -15.69 -0.50
CA LEU A 211 -8.38 -15.98 0.14
C LEU A 211 -7.23 -15.35 -0.61
N LEU A 212 -7.20 -15.44 -1.94
CA LEU A 212 -6.14 -14.84 -2.76
C LEU A 212 -6.15 -13.31 -2.63
N VAL A 213 -7.33 -12.69 -2.65
CA VAL A 213 -7.48 -11.24 -2.42
C VAL A 213 -6.99 -10.84 -1.02
N HIS A 214 -7.37 -11.60 0.01
CA HIS A 214 -6.98 -11.31 1.39
C HIS A 214 -5.49 -11.53 1.64
N TYR A 215 -4.93 -12.65 1.17
CA TYR A 215 -3.52 -12.97 1.31
C TYR A 215 -2.63 -11.93 0.65
N ARG A 216 -3.07 -11.38 -0.49
CA ARG A 216 -2.37 -10.29 -1.15
C ARG A 216 -2.44 -8.98 -0.36
N ALA A 217 -3.61 -8.60 0.19
CA ALA A 217 -3.69 -7.40 1.03
C ALA A 217 -2.71 -7.48 2.21
N VAL A 218 -2.57 -8.65 2.83
CA VAL A 218 -1.59 -8.92 3.88
C VAL A 218 -0.15 -8.93 3.35
N ALA A 219 0.08 -9.48 2.15
CA ALA A 219 1.39 -9.49 1.51
C ALA A 219 1.83 -8.11 1.02
N GLU A 220 0.92 -7.20 0.69
CA GLU A 220 1.20 -5.80 0.32
C GLU A 220 1.47 -4.95 1.56
N GLU A 221 0.72 -5.16 2.65
CA GLU A 221 0.95 -4.53 3.95
C GLU A 221 2.33 -4.89 4.51
N LYS A 222 2.72 -6.18 4.40
CA LYS A 222 4.04 -6.66 4.83
C LYS A 222 5.13 -6.39 3.79
N GLY A 223 4.80 -6.54 2.53
CA GLY A 223 5.66 -6.25 1.39
C GLY A 223 6.11 -4.80 1.39
N ALA A 224 5.29 -3.84 1.79
CA ALA A 224 5.70 -2.43 1.89
C ALA A 224 6.93 -2.20 2.81
N ALA A 225 7.15 -3.05 3.83
CA ALA A 225 8.33 -2.98 4.69
C ALA A 225 9.60 -3.50 3.98
N ASP A 226 9.51 -4.61 3.26
CA ASP A 226 10.63 -5.23 2.53
C ASP A 226 10.89 -4.57 1.15
N LEU A 227 9.84 -4.07 0.48
CA LEU A 227 9.92 -3.32 -0.78
C LEU A 227 10.63 -1.99 -0.58
N MET A 228 10.64 -1.41 0.62
CA MET A 228 11.47 -0.21 0.90
C MET A 228 12.96 -0.54 0.84
N MET A 229 13.37 -1.68 1.43
CA MET A 229 14.76 -2.16 1.36
C MET A 229 15.18 -2.54 -0.07
N VAL A 230 14.29 -3.22 -0.82
CA VAL A 230 14.57 -3.63 -2.22
C VAL A 230 14.53 -2.44 -3.18
N LYS A 231 13.65 -1.45 -2.97
CA LYS A 231 13.62 -0.21 -3.77
C LYS A 231 14.85 0.66 -3.55
N GLU A 232 15.44 0.68 -2.36
CA GLU A 232 16.75 1.32 -2.15
C GLU A 232 17.86 0.58 -2.92
N SER A 233 17.86 -0.75 -2.87
CA SER A 233 18.88 -1.57 -3.57
C SER A 233 18.75 -1.55 -5.11
N LEU A 234 17.53 -1.40 -5.65
CA LEU A 234 17.30 -1.23 -7.09
C LEU A 234 17.59 0.20 -7.59
N LYS A 235 17.50 1.20 -6.72
CA LYS A 235 17.84 2.60 -7.01
C LYS A 235 19.35 2.83 -7.06
N GLU A 236 20.13 2.09 -6.28
CA GLU A 236 21.60 2.00 -6.41
C GLU A 236 22.05 1.37 -7.74
N ARG A 237 21.16 0.64 -8.43
CA ARG A 237 21.46 -0.08 -9.68
C ARG A 237 20.87 0.55 -10.96
N GLY A 238 20.29 1.76 -10.86
CA GLY A 238 20.03 2.62 -12.03
C GLY A 238 18.85 2.28 -12.94
N PHE A 239 17.84 1.52 -12.49
CA PHE A 239 16.67 1.22 -13.32
C PHE A 239 15.57 2.30 -13.20
N ILE A 240 15.13 2.86 -14.34
CA ILE A 240 14.07 3.88 -14.46
C ILE A 240 12.84 3.25 -15.13
N VAL A 241 11.66 3.41 -14.52
CA VAL A 241 10.37 3.05 -15.12
C VAL A 241 9.56 4.34 -15.34
N ALA A 242 9.13 4.58 -16.58
CA ALA A 242 8.37 5.76 -16.98
C ALA A 242 6.86 5.59 -16.71
N PRO A 243 6.11 6.65 -16.33
CA PRO A 243 4.66 6.60 -16.26
C PRO A 243 4.00 7.08 -17.55
N LEU A 244 2.92 6.36 -17.92
CA LEU A 244 1.98 6.73 -18.98
C LEU A 244 1.07 7.86 -18.51
N GLU A 245 1.03 8.94 -19.28
CA GLU A 245 0.08 10.06 -19.14
C GLU A 245 -1.07 9.86 -20.14
N GLY A 246 -2.31 10.06 -19.68
CA GLY A 246 -3.50 10.08 -20.52
C GLY A 246 -4.46 11.15 -20.02
N GLU A 247 -4.60 12.22 -20.80
CA GLU A 247 -5.63 13.26 -20.62
C GLU A 247 -6.91 12.88 -21.38
N GLY A 248 -8.06 13.25 -20.83
CA GLY A 248 -9.35 13.20 -21.52
C GLY A 248 -10.46 13.87 -20.71
N GLN A 249 -10.89 15.06 -21.14
CA GLN A 249 -12.07 15.78 -20.65
C GLN A 249 -13.29 15.45 -21.50
N GLY A 250 -14.45 15.28 -20.85
CA GLY A 250 -15.77 15.26 -21.47
C GLY A 250 -16.86 15.15 -20.41
N THR A 251 -17.54 16.26 -20.09
CA THR A 251 -18.61 16.32 -19.07
C THR A 251 -19.99 16.38 -19.72
N GLU A 252 -20.80 15.32 -19.55
CA GLU A 252 -22.26 15.40 -19.58
C GLU A 252 -22.79 15.64 -18.16
N GLN A 253 -23.66 16.65 -18.00
CA GLN A 253 -24.30 16.96 -16.72
C GLN A 253 -25.43 15.97 -16.44
N LYS A 254 -25.19 15.06 -15.49
CA LYS A 254 -26.18 14.15 -14.90
C LYS A 254 -26.50 14.63 -13.49
N SER A 255 -27.78 14.58 -13.12
CA SER A 255 -28.35 15.05 -11.84
C SER A 255 -27.47 14.72 -10.62
N GLU A 256 -27.13 15.76 -9.84
CA GLU A 256 -26.30 15.70 -8.64
C GLU A 256 -26.92 14.78 -7.57
N GLY A 257 -26.33 13.60 -7.37
CA GLY A 257 -26.65 12.74 -6.24
C GLY A 257 -25.84 13.13 -5.02
N GLU A 258 -26.50 13.37 -3.88
CA GLU A 258 -25.82 13.72 -2.63
C GLU A 258 -25.09 12.52 -2.00
N ILE A 259 -24.02 12.79 -1.24
CA ILE A 259 -23.34 11.76 -0.44
C ILE A 259 -24.28 11.22 0.65
N PRO A 260 -24.42 9.87 0.78
CA PRO A 260 -25.24 9.26 1.82
C PRO A 260 -24.92 9.77 3.23
N SER A 261 -25.96 10.06 4.01
CA SER A 261 -25.83 10.60 5.37
C SER A 261 -25.01 9.70 6.32
N SER A 262 -25.04 8.38 6.11
CA SER A 262 -24.23 7.42 6.87
C SER A 262 -22.73 7.59 6.68
N LEU A 263 -22.28 8.03 5.50
CA LEU A 263 -20.87 8.27 5.23
C LEU A 263 -20.40 9.62 5.76
N ARG A 264 -21.31 10.60 5.84
CA ARG A 264 -20.98 11.95 6.37
C ARG A 264 -20.46 11.89 7.81
N SER A 265 -20.99 11.00 8.66
CA SER A 265 -20.49 10.84 10.03
C SER A 265 -19.05 10.29 10.05
N ILE A 266 -18.75 9.29 9.22
CA ILE A 266 -17.40 8.74 9.07
C ILE A 266 -16.44 9.83 8.60
N PHE A 267 -16.81 10.57 7.54
CA PHE A 267 -15.98 11.65 7.00
C PHE A 267 -15.76 12.79 7.99
N SER A 268 -16.75 13.09 8.84
CA SER A 268 -16.61 14.13 9.87
C SER A 268 -15.61 13.77 10.96
N SER A 269 -15.31 12.47 11.15
CA SER A 269 -14.32 11.98 12.11
C SER A 269 -12.89 11.91 11.55
N LEU A 270 -12.71 12.22 10.26
CA LEU A 270 -11.41 12.20 9.62
C LEU A 270 -10.66 13.52 9.84
N LYS A 271 -9.40 13.41 10.24
CA LYS A 271 -8.47 14.53 10.42
C LYS A 271 -7.21 14.28 9.60
N LEU A 272 -6.74 15.31 8.92
CA LEU A 272 -5.47 15.27 8.21
C LEU A 272 -4.36 15.82 9.11
N VAL A 273 -3.23 15.12 9.20
CA VAL A 273 -2.08 15.51 10.04
C VAL A 273 -0.83 15.52 9.18
N MET A 274 -0.03 16.58 9.28
CA MET A 274 1.27 16.61 8.63
C MET A 274 2.24 15.65 9.33
N VAL A 275 2.83 14.72 8.59
CA VAL A 275 3.85 13.80 9.12
C VAL A 275 5.25 14.28 8.78
N ARG A 276 5.42 14.84 7.56
CA ARG A 276 6.72 15.29 7.09
C ARG A 276 6.61 16.62 6.36
N HIS A 277 7.21 17.66 6.93
CA HIS A 277 7.26 18.98 6.31
C HIS A 277 8.30 19.03 5.17
N PRO A 278 8.07 19.83 4.11
CA PRO A 278 9.14 20.18 3.17
C PRO A 278 10.23 20.99 3.90
N ALA A 279 11.42 21.09 3.30
CA ALA A 279 12.45 21.96 3.84
C ALA A 279 11.96 23.42 3.89
N PRO A 280 12.31 24.19 4.93
CA PRO A 280 11.90 25.59 5.07
C PRO A 280 12.51 26.50 3.99
N LYS A 281 13.56 26.03 3.29
CA LYS A 281 14.18 26.68 2.14
C LYS A 281 14.25 25.69 0.99
N VAL A 282 13.69 26.06 -0.17
CA VAL A 282 13.72 25.22 -1.38
C VAL A 282 14.11 26.02 -2.60
N VAL A 283 14.64 25.34 -3.61
CA VAL A 283 15.03 25.96 -4.88
C VAL A 283 13.84 25.87 -5.83
N TYR A 284 13.50 26.97 -6.51
CA TYR A 284 12.40 26.93 -7.49
C TYR A 284 12.66 25.87 -8.57
N GLY A 285 11.60 25.23 -9.06
CA GLY A 285 11.67 24.18 -10.10
C GLY A 285 12.23 22.83 -9.62
N THR A 286 12.73 22.74 -8.38
CA THR A 286 13.20 21.47 -7.81
C THR A 286 12.09 20.70 -7.12
N ILE A 287 12.24 19.37 -7.07
CA ILE A 287 11.33 18.51 -6.32
C ILE A 287 11.53 18.80 -4.83
N LEU A 288 10.43 19.03 -4.12
CA LEU A 288 10.46 19.31 -2.69
C LEU A 288 11.04 18.11 -1.94
N LYS A 289 12.10 18.41 -1.16
CA LYS A 289 12.78 17.47 -0.27
C LYS A 289 12.88 18.07 1.14
N PRO A 290 12.73 17.27 2.20
CA PRO A 290 12.20 15.91 2.14
C PRO A 290 10.76 15.91 1.57
N HIS A 291 10.31 14.77 1.02
CA HIS A 291 9.01 14.70 0.35
C HIS A 291 7.88 14.97 1.35
N PRO A 292 7.02 15.97 1.09
CA PRO A 292 5.90 16.26 1.99
C PRO A 292 5.02 15.04 2.16
N ALA A 293 4.66 14.72 3.40
CA ALA A 293 3.78 13.61 3.69
C ALA A 293 2.75 13.96 4.75
N VAL A 294 1.54 13.43 4.57
CA VAL A 294 0.40 13.59 5.47
C VAL A 294 -0.15 12.24 5.87
N PHE A 295 -0.88 12.22 6.98
CA PHE A 295 -1.56 11.05 7.51
C PHE A 295 -3.01 11.36 7.81
N LEU A 296 -3.90 10.47 7.38
CA LEU A 296 -5.33 10.57 7.57
C LEU A 296 -5.73 9.81 8.84
N GLN A 297 -5.95 10.55 9.92
CA GLN A 297 -6.36 9.98 11.20
C GLN A 297 -7.89 9.90 11.26
N SER A 298 -8.43 8.79 11.77
CA SER A 298 -9.85 8.68 12.16
C SER A 298 -9.94 8.70 13.67
N GLU A 299 -10.77 9.57 14.25
CA GLU A 299 -10.97 9.64 15.71
C GLU A 299 -11.51 8.32 16.28
N ASN A 300 -12.34 7.63 15.51
CA ASN A 300 -12.99 6.38 15.93
C ASN A 300 -12.30 5.13 15.38
N GLY A 301 -11.19 5.28 14.65
CA GLY A 301 -10.54 4.19 13.92
C GLY A 301 -11.36 3.64 12.74
N VAL A 302 -12.50 4.25 12.43
CA VAL A 302 -13.37 3.85 11.32
C VAL A 302 -12.97 4.64 10.07
N PHE A 303 -12.69 3.93 8.99
CA PHE A 303 -12.34 4.51 7.70
C PHE A 303 -13.47 4.34 6.68
N PRO A 304 -13.48 5.16 5.62
CA PRO A 304 -14.45 5.00 4.54
C PRO A 304 -14.40 3.59 3.94
N PRO A 305 -15.55 3.04 3.52
CA PRO A 305 -15.59 1.74 2.86
C PRO A 305 -14.81 1.73 1.53
N TYR A 306 -14.44 0.54 1.05
CA TYR A 306 -13.56 0.34 -0.10
C TYR A 306 -14.09 0.90 -1.44
N ASP A 307 -15.39 1.18 -1.52
CA ASP A 307 -16.04 1.82 -2.65
C ASP A 307 -15.86 3.35 -2.68
N CYS A 308 -15.29 3.94 -1.62
CA CYS A 308 -14.95 5.35 -1.55
C CYS A 308 -13.49 5.58 -1.95
N PHE A 309 -13.25 6.47 -2.91
CA PHE A 309 -11.88 6.92 -3.22
C PHE A 309 -11.55 8.14 -2.39
N VAL A 310 -10.55 8.02 -1.52
CA VAL A 310 -10.03 9.16 -0.76
C VAL A 310 -8.78 9.68 -1.47
N LEU A 311 -8.84 10.93 -1.94
CA LEU A 311 -7.74 11.63 -2.57
C LEU A 311 -7.27 12.75 -1.63
N VAL A 312 -5.96 12.97 -1.57
CA VAL A 312 -5.39 14.15 -0.91
C VAL A 312 -4.85 15.07 -1.99
N GLU A 313 -5.30 16.32 -1.96
CA GLU A 313 -4.87 17.37 -2.87
C GLU A 313 -3.98 18.38 -2.17
N ALA A 314 -2.84 18.69 -2.78
CA ALA A 314 -1.91 19.71 -2.36
C ALA A 314 -2.11 20.99 -3.18
N SER A 315 -2.29 22.10 -2.49
CA SER A 315 -2.26 23.46 -3.05
C SER A 315 -1.15 24.29 -2.38
N LEU A 316 -0.73 25.36 -3.04
CA LEU A 316 0.25 26.30 -2.49
C LEU A 316 -0.47 27.57 -2.06
N ILE A 317 -0.31 27.99 -0.81
CA ILE A 317 -0.91 29.22 -0.28
C ILE A 317 0.18 30.24 0.07
N ARG A 318 -0.14 31.52 -0.09
CA ARG A 318 0.69 32.63 0.42
C ARG A 318 0.47 32.84 1.91
N GLU A 319 1.55 33.05 2.67
CA GLU A 319 1.49 33.26 4.13
C GLU A 319 0.74 34.56 4.50
N ASN A 320 0.83 35.61 3.69
CA ASN A 320 0.27 36.93 3.99
C ASN A 320 -1.24 37.09 3.68
N GLY A 321 -1.95 36.02 3.33
CA GLY A 321 -3.39 36.11 3.07
C GLY A 321 -4.09 34.79 2.82
N ASN A 322 -3.40 33.65 2.97
CA ASN A 322 -3.92 32.31 2.66
C ASN A 322 -4.52 32.19 1.24
N ILE A 323 -3.99 33.00 0.31
CA ILE A 323 -4.43 33.02 -1.08
C ILE A 323 -3.77 31.86 -1.82
N GLU A 324 -4.57 30.99 -2.43
CA GLU A 324 -4.07 29.88 -3.25
C GLU A 324 -3.42 30.38 -4.54
N VAL A 325 -2.27 29.81 -4.87
CA VAL A 325 -1.49 30.13 -6.07
C VAL A 325 -1.35 28.88 -6.93
N ALA A 326 -2.47 28.41 -7.50
CA ALA A 326 -2.55 27.14 -8.23
C ALA A 326 -1.50 26.99 -9.36
N ALA A 327 -1.14 28.08 -10.03
CA ALA A 327 -0.15 28.09 -11.11
C ALA A 327 1.31 27.94 -10.62
N ALA A 328 1.58 28.13 -9.32
CA ALA A 328 2.92 28.06 -8.75
C ALA A 328 3.31 26.65 -8.28
N LEU A 329 2.38 25.69 -8.23
CA LEU A 329 2.65 24.30 -7.85
C LEU A 329 2.51 23.35 -9.05
N GLU A 330 3.56 22.57 -9.30
CA GLU A 330 3.63 21.56 -10.36
C GLU A 330 3.86 20.16 -9.78
N GLY A 331 3.47 19.13 -10.53
CA GLY A 331 3.69 17.73 -10.22
C GLY A 331 2.40 16.98 -9.90
N ALA A 332 2.53 15.85 -9.22
CA ALA A 332 1.39 15.07 -8.74
C ALA A 332 0.75 15.79 -7.54
N LYS A 333 -0.17 16.71 -7.83
CA LYS A 333 -0.89 17.53 -6.84
C LYS A 333 -1.99 16.76 -6.11
N THR A 334 -2.52 15.72 -6.73
CA THR A 334 -3.54 14.85 -6.14
C THR A 334 -2.96 13.45 -6.06
N VAL A 335 -2.97 12.86 -4.86
CA VAL A 335 -2.48 11.51 -4.62
C VAL A 335 -3.58 10.74 -3.91
N ARG A 336 -3.83 9.51 -4.38
CA ARG A 336 -4.79 8.63 -3.72
C ARG A 336 -4.21 8.14 -2.40
N ALA A 337 -5.01 8.15 -1.34
CA ALA A 337 -4.68 7.45 -0.12
C ALA A 337 -4.83 5.95 -0.37
N GLU A 338 -3.70 5.24 -0.43
CA GLU A 338 -3.65 3.78 -0.60
C GLU A 338 -3.18 3.14 0.72
N GLY A 339 -3.92 2.15 1.22
CA GLY A 339 -3.54 1.42 2.43
C GLY A 339 -3.60 2.27 3.71
N PRO A 340 -2.60 2.19 4.62
CA PRO A 340 -2.64 2.75 5.97
C PRO A 340 -2.50 4.28 5.95
N ASN A 341 -3.50 4.99 5.43
CA ASN A 341 -3.78 6.42 5.63
C ASN A 341 -2.62 7.40 5.38
N TYR A 342 -1.52 6.97 4.80
CA TYR A 342 -0.30 7.73 4.63
C TYR A 342 -0.17 8.15 3.17
N VAL A 343 0.04 9.44 2.94
CA VAL A 343 0.14 10.00 1.60
C VAL A 343 1.41 10.83 1.47
N GLU A 344 2.28 10.42 0.56
CA GLU A 344 3.57 11.08 0.28
C GLU A 344 3.61 11.69 -1.13
N PHE A 345 4.01 12.95 -1.19
CA PHE A 345 4.01 13.75 -2.42
C PHE A 345 5.41 13.82 -3.06
N LYS A 346 5.78 12.79 -3.80
CA LYS A 346 7.15 12.59 -4.35
C LYS A 346 7.53 13.50 -5.52
N LYS A 347 6.56 14.16 -6.16
CA LYS A 347 6.76 14.90 -7.42
C LYS A 347 6.40 16.38 -7.33
N LEU A 348 6.13 16.92 -6.15
CA LEU A 348 5.77 18.35 -6.01
C LEU A 348 6.98 19.26 -6.28
N LYS A 349 6.74 20.33 -7.04
CA LYS A 349 7.70 21.38 -7.37
C LYS A 349 7.04 22.75 -7.25
N ILE A 350 7.77 23.75 -6.74
CA ILE A 350 7.29 25.14 -6.72
C ILE A 350 7.95 25.91 -7.87
N LYS A 351 7.14 26.44 -8.80
CA LYS A 351 7.60 27.12 -10.03
C LYS A 351 7.99 28.58 -9.86
N GLN A 352 7.56 29.22 -8.77
CA GLN A 352 7.76 30.65 -8.54
C GLN A 352 8.54 30.88 -7.25
N THR A 353 9.50 31.80 -7.30
CA THR A 353 10.27 32.21 -6.12
C THR A 353 9.41 33.01 -5.15
N THR A 354 9.77 33.03 -3.87
CA THR A 354 9.15 33.88 -2.84
C THR A 354 9.18 35.36 -3.21
N LYS A 355 10.23 35.80 -3.92
CA LYS A 355 10.29 37.18 -4.46
C LYS A 355 9.23 37.44 -5.53
N GLN A 356 8.97 36.47 -6.41
CA GLN A 356 7.91 36.57 -7.43
C GLN A 356 6.51 36.46 -6.80
N LEU A 357 6.38 35.68 -5.73
CA LEU A 357 5.13 35.52 -4.98
C LEU A 357 4.82 36.70 -4.05
N GLY A 358 5.85 37.46 -3.63
CA GLY A 358 5.75 38.58 -2.71
C GLY A 358 5.63 38.19 -1.23
N SER A 359 5.65 36.89 -0.91
CA SER A 359 5.61 36.36 0.45
C SER A 359 6.10 34.90 0.49
N ARG A 360 6.44 34.41 1.68
CA ARG A 360 6.68 32.98 1.91
C ARG A 360 5.38 32.21 1.63
N CYS A 361 5.53 30.93 1.34
CA CYS A 361 4.41 30.08 0.98
C CYS A 361 4.31 28.88 1.92
N ARG A 362 3.12 28.28 2.02
CA ARG A 362 2.88 27.04 2.74
C ARG A 362 2.19 26.07 1.80
N LEU A 363 2.41 24.77 1.96
CA LEU A 363 1.59 23.77 1.32
C LEU A 363 0.33 23.58 2.15
N LYS A 364 -0.83 23.58 1.49
CA LYS A 364 -2.11 23.23 2.09
C LYS A 364 -2.55 21.90 1.50
N PHE A 365 -2.92 20.97 2.36
CA PHE A 365 -3.43 19.66 1.97
C PHE A 365 -4.90 19.56 2.34
N ARG A 366 -5.72 19.07 1.41
CA ARG A 366 -7.16 18.87 1.63
C ARG A 366 -7.57 17.48 1.19
N VAL A 367 -8.51 16.89 1.91
CA VAL A 367 -9.07 15.60 1.52
C VAL A 367 -10.28 15.82 0.61
N LYS A 368 -10.27 15.11 -0.52
CA LYS A 368 -11.35 15.02 -1.49
C LYS A 368 -11.82 13.57 -1.56
N VAL A 369 -13.10 13.34 -1.33
CA VAL A 369 -13.68 12.00 -1.41
C VAL A 369 -14.50 11.88 -2.69
N ILE A 370 -14.40 10.73 -3.35
CA ILE A 370 -15.22 10.37 -4.51
C ILE A 370 -16.09 9.17 -4.14
N VAL A 371 -17.41 9.36 -4.15
CA VAL A 371 -18.42 8.32 -3.89
C VAL A 371 -19.42 8.33 -5.04
N ASN A 372 -19.58 7.21 -5.75
CA ASN A 372 -20.54 7.11 -6.87
C ASN A 372 -20.40 8.25 -7.91
N ASN A 373 -19.16 8.59 -8.29
CA ASN A 373 -18.80 9.73 -9.15
C ASN A 373 -19.12 11.13 -8.60
N HIS A 374 -19.69 11.25 -7.40
CA HIS A 374 -19.80 12.51 -6.70
C HIS A 374 -18.49 12.84 -5.99
N GLN A 375 -17.99 14.05 -6.15
CA GLN A 375 -16.74 14.51 -5.54
C GLN A 375 -17.04 15.61 -4.53
N GLU A 376 -16.56 15.45 -3.30
CA GLU A 376 -16.75 16.46 -2.23
C GLU A 376 -15.45 16.66 -1.46
N TYR A 377 -15.14 17.91 -1.11
CA TYR A 377 -14.06 18.23 -0.18
C TYR A 377 -14.55 18.14 1.25
N LEU A 378 -13.76 17.52 2.13
CA LEU A 378 -14.09 17.44 3.55
C LEU A 378 -13.64 18.73 4.25
N PRO A 379 -14.57 19.58 4.74
CA PRO A 379 -14.24 20.92 5.23
C PRO A 379 -13.34 20.93 6.47
N ASN A 380 -13.36 19.86 7.27
CA ASN A 380 -12.57 19.75 8.50
C ASN A 380 -11.32 18.88 8.34
N CYS A 381 -11.03 18.41 7.13
CA CYS A 381 -9.93 17.49 6.86
C CYS A 381 -8.86 18.17 6.01
N GLU A 382 -8.22 19.18 6.60
CA GLU A 382 -7.13 19.92 5.99
C GLU A 382 -5.97 20.13 6.98
N CYS A 383 -4.75 20.23 6.44
CA CYS A 383 -3.58 20.61 7.22
C CYS A 383 -2.63 21.46 6.37
N GLU A 384 -1.76 22.22 7.04
CA GLU A 384 -0.82 23.13 6.39
C GLU A 384 0.62 22.81 6.81
N SER A 385 1.57 22.98 5.90
CA SER A 385 2.99 22.88 6.23
C SER A 385 3.49 24.13 6.95
N GLU A 386 4.70 24.06 7.51
CA GLU A 386 5.49 25.22 7.87
C GLU A 386 5.80 26.11 6.65
N SER A 387 6.22 27.34 6.93
CA SER A 387 6.54 28.36 5.93
C SER A 387 7.80 28.00 5.13
N ILE A 388 7.68 28.11 3.81
CA ILE A 388 8.67 27.76 2.80
C ILE A 388 9.16 29.04 2.12
N ASP A 389 10.46 29.24 2.12
CA ASP A 389 11.18 30.24 1.34
C ASP A 389 11.71 29.62 0.04
N VAL A 390 11.23 30.10 -1.10
CA VAL A 390 11.57 29.57 -2.43
C VAL A 390 12.55 30.52 -3.09
N CYS A 391 13.81 30.10 -3.19
CA CYS A 391 14.87 30.93 -3.75
C CYS A 391 15.20 30.54 -5.20
N ALA A 392 15.76 31.50 -5.96
CA ALA A 392 16.31 31.25 -7.28
C ALA A 392 17.62 30.45 -7.18
N HIS A 393 17.94 29.64 -8.19
CA HIS A 393 19.19 28.84 -8.26
C HIS A 393 20.46 29.65 -7.96
N VAL A 394 20.52 30.92 -8.40
CA VAL A 394 21.72 31.76 -8.26
C VAL A 394 21.93 32.25 -6.82
N LYS A 395 20.88 32.33 -5.99
CA LYS A 395 20.98 32.82 -4.61
C LYS A 395 21.43 31.77 -3.59
N TYR A 396 21.49 30.51 -3.99
CA TYR A 396 21.99 29.44 -3.11
C TYR A 396 23.52 29.42 -2.97
N LEU A 397 24.25 30.19 -3.77
CA LEU A 397 25.71 30.18 -3.76
C LEU A 397 26.33 31.25 -2.84
N ASP A 398 25.60 32.32 -2.51
CA ASP A 398 26.21 33.50 -1.87
C ASP A 398 25.65 33.87 -0.48
N ALA A 399 24.56 33.25 -0.04
CA ALA A 399 24.17 33.39 1.37
C ALA A 399 25.09 32.48 2.18
N PRO A 400 25.85 32.99 3.17
CA PRO A 400 26.56 32.12 4.11
C PRO A 400 25.49 31.26 4.79
N VAL A 401 25.36 30.01 4.35
CA VAL A 401 24.54 29.04 5.05
C VAL A 401 25.21 28.88 6.39
N ASP A 402 24.50 29.24 7.45
CA ASP A 402 24.96 28.92 8.79
C ASP A 402 24.89 27.40 8.92
N ASP A 403 25.98 26.75 8.55
CA ASP A 403 26.12 25.29 8.55
C ASP A 403 26.33 24.76 9.99
N ARG A 404 26.09 25.59 11.01
CA ARG A 404 26.08 25.14 12.41
C ARG A 404 24.93 24.16 12.62
N PRO A 405 25.17 23.08 13.37
CA PRO A 405 24.13 22.11 13.67
C PRO A 405 23.02 22.76 14.52
N VAL A 406 21.79 22.30 14.35
CA VAL A 406 20.64 22.74 15.16
C VAL A 406 20.02 21.50 15.75
N VAL A 407 19.85 21.44 17.06
CA VAL A 407 19.11 20.38 17.76
C VAL A 407 17.69 20.85 18.00
N SER A 408 16.70 20.11 17.51
CA SER A 408 15.27 20.43 17.69
C SER A 408 14.60 19.56 18.74
N GLU A 409 14.89 18.26 18.75
CA GLU A 409 14.21 17.29 19.61
C GLU A 409 15.08 16.06 19.92
N ILE A 410 14.76 15.35 21.01
CA ILE A 410 15.37 14.07 21.38
C ILE A 410 14.29 13.05 21.73
N ILE A 411 14.40 11.84 21.15
CA ILE A 411 13.43 10.76 21.32
C ILE A 411 14.14 9.51 21.86
N PRO A 412 13.75 8.98 23.04
CA PRO A 412 12.84 9.58 24.01
C PRO A 412 13.46 10.83 24.68
N PRO A 413 12.66 11.76 25.26
CA PRO A 413 13.20 12.97 25.91
C PRO A 413 13.82 12.71 27.30
N ARG A 414 13.73 11.46 27.79
CA ARG A 414 14.19 11.03 29.11
C ARG A 414 14.52 9.54 29.11
N GLY A 415 15.46 9.12 29.96
CA GLY A 415 15.89 7.73 30.05
C GLY A 415 17.13 7.52 30.92
N PRO A 416 17.47 6.27 31.26
CA PRO A 416 18.65 5.95 32.06
C PRO A 416 19.96 6.09 31.25
N VAL A 417 21.09 6.08 31.95
CA VAL A 417 22.42 6.00 31.31
C VAL A 417 22.51 4.74 30.43
N GLY A 418 23.09 4.88 29.23
CA GLY A 418 23.20 3.81 28.23
C GLY A 418 21.99 3.69 27.30
N GLN A 419 20.87 4.35 27.62
CA GLN A 419 19.67 4.34 26.77
C GLN A 419 19.99 4.85 25.36
N LYS A 420 19.53 4.12 24.35
CA LYS A 420 19.59 4.57 22.96
C LYS A 420 18.57 5.69 22.75
N CYS A 421 18.99 6.77 22.12
CA CYS A 421 18.14 7.89 21.76
C CYS A 421 18.43 8.37 20.32
N VAL A 422 17.45 9.08 19.77
CA VAL A 422 17.49 9.71 18.44
C VAL A 422 17.45 11.21 18.65
N ILE A 423 18.42 11.91 18.09
CA ILE A 423 18.50 13.37 18.11
C ILE A 423 18.03 13.86 16.75
N LEU A 424 16.99 14.68 16.77
CA LEU A 424 16.42 15.34 15.61
C LEU A 424 16.94 16.78 15.52
N GLY A 425 17.13 17.25 14.31
CA GLY A 425 17.68 18.57 14.08
C GLY A 425 17.94 18.89 12.62
N GLY A 426 18.95 19.71 12.38
CA GLY A 426 19.37 20.12 11.05
C GLY A 426 20.87 20.40 10.97
N ASN A 427 21.38 20.43 9.74
CA ASN A 427 22.77 20.69 9.41
C ASN A 427 23.77 19.70 10.05
N PHE A 428 23.36 18.50 10.43
CA PHE A 428 24.31 17.48 10.88
C PHE A 428 25.18 17.04 9.71
N LYS A 429 26.49 16.93 9.94
CA LYS A 429 27.44 16.51 8.89
C LYS A 429 28.03 15.17 9.25
N GLU A 430 27.98 14.23 8.31
CA GLU A 430 28.66 12.95 8.46
C GLU A 430 30.17 13.16 8.51
N GLY A 431 30.83 12.53 9.48
CA GLY A 431 32.28 12.54 9.54
C GLY A 431 32.82 12.02 10.87
N PRO A 432 34.13 11.71 10.93
CA PRO A 432 34.78 11.17 12.13
C PRO A 432 34.81 12.15 13.31
N ARG A 433 34.43 13.41 13.07
CA ARG A 433 34.46 14.51 14.05
C ARG A 433 33.06 14.92 14.51
N LEU A 434 32.01 14.22 14.07
CA LEU A 434 30.67 14.44 14.58
C LEU A 434 30.62 14.01 16.05
N GLN A 435 30.31 14.95 16.94
CA GLN A 435 30.22 14.69 18.38
C GLN A 435 28.88 15.15 18.91
N VAL A 436 28.35 14.38 19.86
CA VAL A 436 27.14 14.72 20.61
C VAL A 436 27.54 14.81 22.08
N PHE A 437 27.08 15.85 22.77
CA PHE A 437 27.35 16.06 24.19
C PHE A 437 26.05 16.15 24.98
N PHE A 438 26.04 15.54 26.16
CA PHE A 438 25.03 15.71 27.21
C PHE A 438 25.70 16.49 28.34
N GLY A 439 25.49 17.80 28.37
CA GLY A 439 26.25 18.71 29.22
C GLY A 439 27.73 18.68 28.83
N ALA A 440 28.60 18.34 29.78
CA ALA A 440 30.03 18.17 29.54
C ALA A 440 30.43 16.75 29.05
N SER A 441 29.49 15.80 29.04
CA SER A 441 29.79 14.38 28.81
C SER A 441 29.53 13.98 27.35
N PRO A 442 30.52 13.42 26.62
CA PRO A 442 30.32 12.99 25.25
C PRO A 442 29.46 11.73 25.17
N ALA A 443 28.49 11.72 24.26
CA ALA A 443 27.65 10.56 24.02
C ALA A 443 28.46 9.38 23.46
N THR A 444 27.95 8.17 23.67
CA THR A 444 28.57 6.94 23.14
C THR A 444 27.80 6.44 21.92
N ASN A 445 28.44 5.60 21.10
CA ASN A 445 27.82 4.98 19.91
C ASN A 445 27.13 5.97 18.97
N VAL A 446 27.72 7.16 18.78
CA VAL A 446 27.20 8.19 17.88
C VAL A 446 27.27 7.68 16.43
N ARG A 447 26.11 7.60 15.79
CA ARG A 447 25.95 7.22 14.39
C ARG A 447 25.16 8.30 13.67
N PHE A 448 25.75 8.84 12.61
CA PHE A 448 25.04 9.68 11.66
C PHE A 448 24.03 8.81 10.89
N HIS A 449 22.79 9.27 10.76
CA HIS A 449 21.79 8.63 9.91
C HIS A 449 21.48 9.51 8.69
N GLU A 450 21.17 10.78 8.94
CA GLU A 450 21.01 11.80 7.90
C GLU A 450 21.23 13.21 8.47
N ALA A 451 21.20 14.24 7.61
CA ALA A 451 21.53 15.64 7.97
C ALA A 451 20.61 16.27 9.05
N GLY A 452 19.58 15.56 9.50
CA GLY A 452 18.72 15.94 10.62
C GLY A 452 18.51 14.84 11.65
N VAL A 453 19.22 13.70 11.56
CA VAL A 453 19.03 12.56 12.46
C VAL A 453 20.37 11.96 12.88
N ILE A 454 20.60 11.92 14.19
CA ILE A 454 21.73 11.22 14.83
C ILE A 454 21.18 10.20 15.81
N ILE A 455 21.81 9.03 15.87
CA ILE A 455 21.49 7.98 16.85
C ILE A 455 22.68 7.85 17.80
N CYS A 456 22.45 7.88 19.12
CA CYS A 456 23.51 7.71 20.11
C CYS A 456 22.99 7.08 21.42
N CYS A 457 23.90 6.78 22.33
CA CYS A 457 23.60 6.28 23.68
C CYS A 457 23.92 7.35 24.73
N VAL A 458 23.00 7.55 25.67
CA VAL A 458 23.12 8.52 26.77
C VAL A 458 24.35 8.17 27.61
N PRO A 459 25.32 9.09 27.77
CA PRO A 459 26.51 8.82 28.57
C PRO A 459 26.23 9.02 30.06
N HIS A 460 27.18 8.60 30.89
CA HIS A 460 27.18 9.02 32.30
C HIS A 460 27.43 10.53 32.35
N CYS A 461 26.55 11.28 33.02
CA CYS A 461 26.62 12.74 33.11
C CYS A 461 26.52 13.19 34.56
N GLU A 462 27.21 14.28 34.90
CA GLU A 462 26.99 15.01 36.15
C GLU A 462 25.71 15.86 35.99
N GLY A 463 24.63 15.46 36.67
CA GLY A 463 23.35 16.19 36.69
C GLY A 463 22.20 15.43 36.03
N ARG A 464 20.96 15.72 36.48
CA ARG A 464 19.75 15.03 36.02
C ARG A 464 19.15 15.60 34.73
N GLU A 465 19.50 16.83 34.36
CA GLU A 465 18.89 17.53 33.23
C GLU A 465 19.95 18.21 32.33
N PRO A 466 20.88 17.44 31.72
CA PRO A 466 21.89 18.00 30.83
C PRO A 466 21.29 18.64 29.56
N LEU A 467 21.90 19.74 29.12
CA LEU A 467 21.66 20.30 27.79
C LEU A 467 22.38 19.47 26.74
N VAL A 468 21.67 19.07 25.70
CA VAL A 468 22.22 18.27 24.61
C VAL A 468 22.60 19.16 23.45
N MET A 469 23.84 19.00 22.98
CA MET A 469 24.40 19.76 21.86
C MET A 469 25.04 18.83 20.84
N VAL A 470 25.02 19.23 19.58
CA VAL A 470 25.73 18.54 18.48
C VAL A 470 26.87 19.44 18.02
N LYS A 471 28.04 18.88 17.77
CA LYS A 471 29.20 19.61 17.25
C LYS A 471 29.61 19.04 15.90
N ASN A 472 29.63 19.91 14.89
CA ASN A 472 30.29 19.65 13.62
C ASN A 472 31.67 20.32 13.66
N GLU A 473 32.76 19.61 13.41
CA GLU A 473 34.04 20.29 13.15
C GLU A 473 34.18 20.62 11.67
N PRO A 474 34.68 21.82 11.29
CA PRO A 474 35.29 22.86 12.13
C PRO A 474 34.31 23.91 12.69
N MET A 475 33.00 23.70 12.55
CA MET A 475 31.97 24.74 12.70
C MET A 475 31.60 25.09 14.14
N GLY A 476 31.90 24.21 15.09
CA GLY A 476 31.59 24.40 16.49
C GLY A 476 30.29 23.71 16.92
N PRO A 477 29.84 23.95 18.16
CA PRO A 477 28.64 23.36 18.72
C PRO A 477 27.38 23.96 18.08
N SER A 478 26.25 23.29 18.31
CA SER A 478 24.94 23.73 17.84
C SER A 478 24.51 25.02 18.52
N ASP A 479 23.85 25.91 17.77
CA ASP A 479 23.33 27.16 18.34
C ASP A 479 22.09 26.92 19.23
N SER A 480 21.43 25.77 19.05
CA SER A 480 20.35 25.31 19.90
C SER A 480 20.75 24.09 20.72
N SER A 481 20.08 23.94 21.87
CA SER A 481 20.21 22.80 22.77
C SER A 481 18.86 22.39 23.32
N VAL A 482 18.68 21.09 23.56
CA VAL A 482 17.47 20.53 24.18
C VAL A 482 17.84 19.88 25.51
N THR A 483 17.04 20.09 26.55
CA THR A 483 17.24 19.44 27.85
C THR A 483 16.82 17.97 27.80
N TYR A 484 17.71 17.06 28.21
CA TYR A 484 17.40 15.64 28.36
C TYR A 484 17.31 15.27 29.84
N LYS A 485 16.32 14.46 30.25
CA LYS A 485 16.17 14.07 31.66
C LYS A 485 16.69 12.65 31.93
N ILE A 486 17.77 12.56 32.70
CA ILE A 486 18.36 11.28 33.13
C ILE A 486 17.51 10.70 34.28
N MET A 487 17.15 9.42 34.14
CA MET A 487 16.49 8.63 35.19
C MET A 487 17.53 7.77 35.92
N ASP A 488 17.37 7.68 37.24
CA ASP A 488 18.21 6.84 38.12
C ASP A 488 17.94 5.34 37.94
#